data_AF-A0A1Y6HHG8-F1
#
_entry.id   AF-A0A1Y6HHG8-F1
#
_cell.length_a   1.000
_cell.length_b   1.000
_cell.length_c   1.000
_cell.angle_alpha   90.00
_cell.angle_beta   90.00
_cell.angle_gamma   90.00
#
_symmetry.space_group_name_H-M   'P 1'
#
loop_
_entity.id
_entity.type
_entity.pdbx_description
1 polymer ?
#
loop_
_entity_poly.entity_id
_entity_poly.type
_entity_poly.pdbx_seq_one_letter_code
_entity_poly.pdbx_strand_id
1 'polypeptide(L)' 'MTAPEINTEDLAERQRFILEVEAEFKSDGFEITPRLEKLTQLYISGQIDLEDLRLLLSIDTLH' A
#
# COMPACT_ATOMS: atom_id res chain seq x y z
N MET A 1 8.42 -19.47 -5.19
CA MET A 1 8.13 -18.75 -3.93
C MET A 1 6.62 -18.66 -3.85
N THR A 2 6.02 -19.30 -2.85
CA THR A 2 4.57 -19.26 -2.60
C THR A 2 4.27 -17.97 -1.86
N ALA A 3 3.37 -17.14 -2.38
CA ALA A 3 2.88 -15.98 -1.64
C ALA A 3 2.24 -16.47 -0.32
N PRO A 4 2.50 -15.80 0.82
CA PRO A 4 1.90 -16.20 2.09
C PRO A 4 0.37 -16.19 1.96
N GLU A 5 -0.30 -17.22 2.48
CA GLU A 5 -1.75 -17.25 2.57
C GLU A 5 -2.20 -16.17 3.56
N ILE A 6 -2.72 -15.08 3.01
CA ILE A 6 -3.31 -13.99 3.78
C ILE A 6 -4.69 -14.45 4.24
N ASN A 7 -4.92 -14.40 5.55
CA ASN A 7 -6.25 -14.69 6.09
C ASN A 7 -7.23 -13.55 5.74
N THR A 8 -8.53 -13.81 5.78
CA THR A 8 -9.55 -12.82 5.39
C THR A 8 -9.58 -11.57 6.28
N GLU A 9 -9.18 -11.68 7.55
CA GLU A 9 -9.11 -10.53 8.47
C GLU A 9 -7.93 -9.61 8.13
N ASP A 10 -6.76 -10.18 7.85
CA ASP A 10 -5.54 -9.50 7.41
C ASP A 10 -5.76 -8.81 6.06
N LEU A 11 -6.52 -9.42 5.14
CA LEU A 11 -6.90 -8.78 3.88
C LEU A 11 -7.77 -7.54 4.11
N ALA A 12 -8.76 -7.61 5.01
CA ALA A 12 -9.65 -6.49 5.30
C ALA A 12 -8.89 -5.33 5.97
N GLU A 13 -7.96 -5.63 6.88
CA GLU A 13 -7.08 -4.63 7.50
C GLU A 13 -6.17 -3.97 6.47
N ARG A 14 -5.55 -4.75 5.58
CA ARG A 14 -4.71 -4.23 4.48
C ARG A 14 -5.49 -3.32 3.54
N GLN A 15 -6.71 -3.71 3.16
CA GLN A 15 -7.58 -2.89 2.31
C GLN A 15 -7.96 -1.58 2.99
N ARG A 16 -8.30 -1.63 4.29
CA ARG A 16 -8.61 -0.42 5.07
C ARG A 16 -7.42 0.54 5.12
N PHE A 17 -6.22 0.02 5.37
CA PHE A 17 -5.00 0.83 5.39
C PHE A 17 -4.76 1.52 4.04
N ILE A 18 -4.96 0.83 2.92
CA ILE A 18 -4.79 1.41 1.58
C ILE A 18 -5.78 2.54 1.33
N LEU A 19 -7.04 2.39 1.74
CA LEU A 19 -8.04 3.46 1.64
C LEU A 19 -7.62 4.71 2.43
N GLU A 20 -7.00 4.52 3.60
CA GLU A 20 -6.46 5.62 4.40
C GLU A 20 -5.29 6.32 3.68
N VAL A 21 -4.34 5.57 3.13
CA VAL A 21 -3.20 6.11 2.36
C VAL A 21 -3.67 6.85 1.11
N GLU A 22 -4.61 6.28 0.35
CA GLU A 22 -5.15 6.94 -0.84
C GLU A 22 -5.94 8.21 -0.51
N ALA A 23 -6.64 8.22 0.63
CA ALA A 23 -7.35 9.40 1.12
C ALA A 23 -6.38 10.50 1.56
N GLU A 24 -5.29 10.15 2.23
CA GLU A 24 -4.23 11.08 2.64
C GLU A 24 -3.55 11.71 1.42
N PHE A 25 -3.13 10.90 0.43
CA PHE A 25 -2.55 11.39 -0.81
C PHE A 25 -3.49 12.36 -1.57
N LYS A 26 -4.79 12.01 -1.66
CA LYS A 26 -5.79 12.91 -2.29
C LYS A 26 -5.98 14.19 -1.50
N SER A 27 -5.99 14.13 -0.17
CA SER A 27 -6.13 15.30 0.71
C SER A 27 -4.96 16.27 0.55
N ASP A 28 -3.76 15.74 0.36
CA ASP A 28 -2.54 16.50 0.15
C ASP A 28 -2.42 17.04 -1.30
N GLY A 29 -3.41 16.76 -2.16
CA GLY A 29 -3.44 17.22 -3.55
C GLY A 29 -2.54 16.43 -4.48
N PHE A 30 -2.00 15.29 -4.02
CA PHE A 30 -1.21 14.38 -4.84
C PHE A 30 -2.12 13.48 -5.68
N GLU A 31 -1.71 13.24 -6.92
CA GLU A 31 -2.35 12.25 -7.76
C GLU A 31 -1.88 10.84 -7.37
N ILE A 32 -2.81 9.89 -7.36
CA ILE A 32 -2.47 8.47 -7.23
C ILE A 32 -1.70 8.07 -8.48
N THR A 33 -0.40 7.82 -8.31
CA THR A 33 0.46 7.40 -9.41
C THR A 33 0.30 5.91 -9.70
N PRO A 34 0.59 5.43 -10.92
CA PRO A 34 0.62 4.01 -11.24
C PRO A 34 1.59 3.20 -10.36
N ARG A 35 2.61 3.86 -9.79
CA ARG A 35 3.52 3.26 -8.81
C ARG A 35 2.81 3.02 -7.48
N LEU A 36 2.05 3.99 -6.98
CA LEU A 36 1.27 3.86 -5.75
C LEU A 36 0.29 2.68 -5.84
N GLU A 37 -0.48 2.59 -6.92
CA GLU A 37 -1.38 1.44 -7.17
C GLU A 37 -0.65 0.10 -7.17
N LYS A 38 0.56 0.05 -7.75
CA LYS A 38 1.35 -1.18 -7.79
C LYS A 38 1.86 -1.56 -6.40
N LEU A 39 2.30 -0.60 -5.60
CA LEU A 39 2.75 -0.83 -4.22
C LEU A 39 1.60 -1.31 -3.33
N THR A 40 0.44 -0.70 -3.43
CA THR A 40 -0.76 -1.11 -2.68
C THR A 40 -1.21 -2.52 -3.08
N GLN A 41 -1.17 -2.88 -4.36
CA GLN A 41 -1.44 -4.25 -4.81
C GLN A 41 -0.42 -5.27 -4.27
N LEU A 42 0.87 -4.94 -4.26
CA LEU A 42 1.90 -5.81 -3.69
C LEU A 42 1.64 -6.07 -2.20
N TYR A 43 1.25 -5.03 -1.47
CA TYR A 43 0.89 -5.14 -0.06
C TYR A 43 -0.39 -5.97 0.13
N ILE A 44 -1.46 -5.74 -0.64
CA ILE A 44 -2.70 -6.56 -0.58
C ILE A 44 -2.39 -8.03 -0.85
N SER A 45 -1.52 -8.31 -1.82
CA SER A 45 -1.14 -9.68 -2.20
C SER A 45 -0.12 -10.32 -1.24
N GLY A 46 0.35 -9.60 -0.23
CA GLY A 46 1.30 -10.12 0.76
C GLY A 46 2.70 -10.37 0.22
N GLN A 47 3.00 -9.83 -0.96
CA GLN A 47 4.33 -9.87 -1.55
C GLN A 47 5.32 -8.95 -0.83
N ILE A 48 4.80 -7.90 -0.18
CA ILE A 48 5.54 -7.00 0.70
C ILE A 48 4.76 -6.82 2.00
N ASP A 49 5.48 -6.50 3.08
CA ASP A 49 4.87 -6.13 4.35
C ASP A 49 4.61 -4.62 4.47
N LEU A 50 4.11 -4.21 5.63
CA LEU A 50 3.79 -2.80 5.89
C LEU A 50 5.06 -1.93 5.98
N GLU A 51 6.17 -2.50 6.45
CA GLU A 51 7.43 -1.79 6.64
C GLU A 51 8.07 -1.50 5.28
N ASP A 52 8.08 -2.49 4.40
CA ASP A 52 8.45 -2.37 2.99
C ASP A 52 7.58 -1.33 2.25
N LEU A 53 6.25 -1.40 2.44
CA LEU A 53 5.33 -0.43 1.82
C LEU A 53 5.65 1.00 2.27
N ARG A 54 5.83 1.23 3.57
CA ARG A 54 6.18 2.56 4.11
C ARG A 54 7.50 3.07 3.58
N LEU A 55 8.52 2.21 3.53
CA LEU A 55 9.82 2.56 2.96
C LEU A 55 9.67 2.99 1.50
N LEU A 56 8.94 2.22 0.70
CA LEU A 56 8.75 2.48 -0.73
C LEU A 56 7.93 3.76 -0.99
N LEU A 57 6.97 4.08 -0.13
CA LEU A 57 6.19 5.32 -0.18
C LEU A 57 6.98 6.55 0.27
N SER A 58 7.86 6.41 1.27
CA SER A 58 8.72 7.50 1.74
C SER A 58 9.71 8.00 0.68
N ILE A 59 10.03 7.17 -0.31
CA ILE A 59 10.84 7.58 -1.46
C ILE A 59 10.07 8.55 -2.36
N ASP A 60 8.74 8.41 -2.44
CA ASP A 60 7.88 9.24 -3.29
C ASP A 60 7.51 10.59 -2.64
N THR A 61 7.60 10.72 -1.31
CA THR A 61 7.29 11.98 -0.59
C THR A 61 8.49 12.93 -0.41
N LEU A 62 9.68 12.57 -0.89
CA LEU A 62 10.92 13.36 -0.76
C LEU A 62 11.16 14.39 -1.90
N HIS A 63 10.16 14.69 -2.74
CA HIS A 63 10.30 15.66 -3.84
C HIS A 63 9.34 16.84 -3.75
#